data_AF-A0A1B6H877-F1
#
_entry.id   AF-A0A1B6H877-F1
#
_cell.length_a   1.000
_cell.length_b   1.000
_cell.length_c   1.000
_cell.angle_alpha   90.00
_cell.angle_beta   90.00
_cell.angle_gamma   90.00
#
_symmetry.space_group_name_H-M   'P 1'
#
loop_
_entity.id
_entity.type
_entity.pdbx_description
1 polymer ?
#
loop_
_entity_poly.entity_id
_entity_poly.type
_entity_poly.pdbx_seq_one_letter_code
_entity_poly.pdbx_strand_id
1 'polypeptide(L)'
;MSVIYDFVNYNRSFSQLAKESNFTFNLYRGRVDWKKLEVVEIDRIVRDQDVELLNIYMDSVTNCNLDSEYDVKILDPNFIKLFRLAQLLIDFLIHCKKYLEHCIKVAHESLQASNKEVELLRKQLQARKSEVKQLKKKVKEVKQQLLHSPRVSNPTFQVSFHLLSYLIEQKNT
;
A
#
# COMPACT_ATOMS: atom_id res chain seq x y z
N MET A 1 9.25 -8.39 3.95
CA MET A 1 9.64 -8.30 2.53
C MET A 1 8.89 -9.25 1.59
N SER A 2 8.20 -10.31 2.07
CA SER A 2 7.49 -11.26 1.20
C SER A 2 6.13 -10.79 0.68
N VAL A 3 5.44 -9.88 1.37
CA VAL A 3 4.03 -9.53 1.05
C VAL A 3 3.90 -8.45 -0.05
N ILE A 4 5.00 -7.75 -0.36
CA ILE A 4 5.02 -6.66 -1.36
C ILE A 4 5.30 -7.22 -2.77
N TYR A 5 5.98 -8.37 -2.89
CA TYR A 5 6.31 -8.97 -4.19
C TYR A 5 5.09 -9.55 -4.92
N ASP A 6 4.03 -9.92 -4.21
CA ASP A 6 2.80 -10.40 -4.83
C ASP A 6 1.91 -9.28 -5.39
N PHE A 7 2.14 -8.02 -4.98
CA PHE A 7 1.32 -6.89 -5.38
C PHE A 7 1.65 -6.37 -6.79
N VAL A 8 2.83 -6.68 -7.32
CA VAL A 8 3.34 -6.06 -8.56
C VAL A 8 3.59 -7.13 -9.64
N ASN A 9 2.54 -7.87 -9.98
CA ASN A 9 2.51 -8.47 -11.30
C ASN A 9 1.22 -8.05 -12.01
N TYR A 10 1.24 -6.81 -12.51
CA TYR A 10 0.15 -6.12 -13.22
C TYR A 10 -0.36 -6.88 -14.46
N ASN A 11 0.33 -7.95 -14.86
CA ASN A 11 0.04 -8.76 -16.04
C ASN A 11 -0.65 -10.11 -15.75
N ARG A 12 -1.02 -10.41 -14.50
CA ARG A 12 -1.81 -11.63 -14.24
C ARG A 12 -3.27 -11.42 -14.64
N SER A 13 -3.75 -12.27 -15.54
CA SER A 13 -5.18 -12.36 -15.85
C SER A 13 -5.95 -12.94 -14.66
N PHE A 14 -7.22 -12.58 -14.50
CA PHE A 14 -8.10 -13.18 -13.49
C PHE A 14 -8.19 -14.71 -13.60
N SER A 15 -8.04 -15.26 -14.82
CA SER A 15 -7.98 -16.71 -15.03
C SER A 15 -6.73 -17.36 -14.44
N GLN A 16 -5.59 -16.67 -14.43
CA GLN A 16 -4.38 -17.16 -13.76
C GLN A 16 -4.52 -17.06 -12.24
N LEU A 17 -5.05 -15.94 -11.75
CA LEU A 17 -5.29 -15.73 -10.31
C LEU A 17 -6.22 -16.80 -9.72
N ALA A 18 -7.31 -17.13 -10.42
CA ALA A 18 -8.23 -18.18 -10.00
C ALA A 18 -7.54 -19.56 -9.87
N LYS A 19 -6.59 -19.87 -10.76
CA LYS A 19 -5.81 -21.13 -10.67
C LYS A 19 -4.87 -21.13 -9.48
N GLU A 20 -4.23 -19.99 -9.19
CA GLU A 20 -3.29 -19.84 -8.08
C GLU A 20 -3.99 -19.82 -6.71
N SER A 21 -5.23 -19.31 -6.66
CA SER A 21 -6.01 -19.22 -5.43
C SER A 21 -6.84 -20.46 -5.12
N ASN A 22 -6.66 -21.56 -5.87
CA ASN A 22 -7.52 -22.76 -5.80
C ASN A 22 -9.02 -22.43 -5.89
N PHE A 23 -9.41 -21.51 -6.77
CA PHE A 23 -10.82 -21.19 -7.00
C PHE A 23 -11.56 -22.43 -7.51
N THR A 24 -12.75 -22.66 -6.96
CA THR A 24 -13.68 -23.70 -7.41
C THR A 24 -15.05 -23.10 -7.61
N PHE A 25 -15.73 -23.50 -8.68
CA PHE A 25 -17.13 -23.15 -8.89
C PHE A 25 -18.02 -23.77 -7.82
N ASN A 26 -19.11 -23.07 -7.46
CA ASN A 26 -20.05 -23.58 -6.49
C ASN A 26 -20.86 -24.74 -7.07
N LEU A 27 -21.17 -25.71 -6.22
CA LEU A 27 -22.07 -26.80 -6.57
C LEU A 27 -23.49 -26.38 -6.19
N TYR A 28 -24.19 -25.77 -7.14
CA TYR A 28 -25.55 -25.26 -6.96
C TYR A 28 -26.51 -26.39 -6.59
N ARG A 29 -26.94 -26.42 -5.32
CA ARG A 29 -27.77 -27.49 -4.74
C ARG A 29 -29.07 -26.99 -4.10
N GLY A 30 -29.29 -25.68 -4.09
CA GLY A 30 -30.47 -25.07 -3.50
C GLY A 30 -31.73 -25.31 -4.32
N ARG A 31 -32.89 -25.22 -3.69
CA ARG A 31 -34.18 -25.16 -4.37
C ARG A 31 -34.43 -23.75 -4.90
N VAL A 32 -35.25 -23.62 -5.94
CA VAL A 32 -35.65 -22.31 -6.44
C VAL A 32 -36.79 -21.80 -5.57
N ASP A 33 -36.63 -20.59 -5.02
CA ASP A 33 -37.71 -19.92 -4.30
C ASP A 33 -38.58 -19.12 -5.29
N TRP A 34 -39.53 -19.83 -5.92
CA TRP A 34 -40.43 -19.24 -6.91
C TRP A 34 -41.28 -18.09 -6.36
N LYS A 35 -41.67 -18.16 -5.08
CA LYS A 35 -42.44 -17.09 -4.42
C LYS A 35 -41.60 -15.82 -4.28
N LYS A 36 -40.32 -15.98 -3.93
CA LYS A 36 -39.38 -14.87 -3.85
C LYS A 36 -39.13 -14.25 -5.23
N LEU A 37 -39.08 -15.05 -6.30
CA LEU A 37 -38.91 -14.56 -7.67
C LEU A 37 -40.17 -13.88 -8.23
N GLU A 38 -41.36 -14.34 -7.87
CA GLU A 38 -42.64 -13.80 -8.36
C GLU A 38 -42.82 -12.30 -8.04
N VAL A 39 -42.33 -11.87 -6.88
CA VAL A 39 -42.42 -10.47 -6.43
C VAL A 39 -41.29 -9.58 -6.99
N VAL A 40 -40.37 -10.12 -7.80
CA VAL A 40 -39.25 -9.35 -8.36
C VAL A 40 -39.73 -8.49 -9.52
N GLU A 41 -39.63 -7.18 -9.37
CA GLU A 41 -39.83 -6.24 -10.47
C GLU A 41 -38.51 -5.92 -11.18
N ILE A 42 -38.16 -6.69 -12.22
CA ILE A 42 -36.90 -6.52 -12.97
C ILE A 42 -36.78 -5.10 -13.54
N ASP A 43 -37.84 -4.58 -14.15
CA ASP A 43 -37.81 -3.24 -14.76
C ASP A 43 -37.56 -2.15 -13.72
N ARG A 44 -38.03 -2.33 -12.49
CA ARG A 44 -37.77 -1.40 -11.39
C ARG A 44 -36.29 -1.43 -11.02
N ILE A 45 -35.69 -2.62 -10.85
CA ILE A 45 -34.25 -2.76 -10.58
C ILE A 45 -33.42 -2.04 -11.64
N VAL A 46 -33.79 -2.18 -12.91
CA VAL A 46 -33.08 -1.55 -14.04
C VAL A 46 -33.26 -0.04 -14.04
N ARG A 47 -34.49 0.47 -13.90
CA ARG A 47 -34.78 1.92 -13.90
C ARG A 47 -34.13 2.64 -12.74
N ASP A 48 -34.24 2.07 -11.54
CA ASP A 48 -33.81 2.70 -10.29
C ASP A 48 -32.33 2.41 -10.00
N GLN A 49 -31.70 1.53 -10.78
CA GLN A 49 -30.34 1.02 -10.51
C GLN A 49 -30.20 0.49 -9.08
N ASP A 50 -31.23 -0.20 -8.58
CA ASP A 50 -31.31 -0.67 -7.20
C ASP A 50 -30.45 -1.92 -7.00
N VAL A 51 -29.15 -1.69 -6.83
CA VAL A 51 -28.14 -2.74 -6.63
C VAL A 51 -28.36 -3.48 -5.31
N GLU A 52 -28.92 -2.82 -4.30
CA GLU A 52 -29.23 -3.44 -3.01
C GLU A 52 -30.34 -4.48 -3.18
N LEU A 53 -31.42 -4.13 -3.90
CA LEU A 53 -32.48 -5.06 -4.23
C LEU A 53 -31.95 -6.22 -5.09
N LEU A 54 -31.09 -5.95 -6.08
CA LEU A 54 -30.46 -6.99 -6.89
C LEU A 54 -29.61 -7.96 -6.04
N ASN A 55 -28.84 -7.45 -5.08
CA ASN A 55 -28.01 -8.26 -4.17
C ASN A 55 -28.85 -9.22 -3.33
N ILE A 56 -30.04 -8.82 -2.89
CA ILE A 56 -30.96 -9.68 -2.12
C ILE A 56 -31.36 -10.93 -2.93
N TYR A 57 -31.47 -10.82 -4.25
CA TYR A 57 -31.80 -11.93 -5.14
C TYR A 57 -30.57 -12.67 -5.67
N MET A 58 -29.39 -12.06 -5.61
CA MET A 58 -28.13 -12.68 -6.05
C MET A 58 -27.91 -14.03 -5.38
N ASP A 59 -28.01 -14.11 -4.03
CA ASP A 59 -27.82 -15.37 -3.30
C ASP A 59 -28.86 -16.44 -3.66
N SER A 60 -30.09 -16.04 -3.99
CA SER A 60 -31.13 -16.97 -4.40
C SER A 60 -30.88 -17.53 -5.80
N VAL A 61 -30.39 -16.68 -6.71
CA VAL A 61 -30.07 -17.07 -8.09
C VAL A 61 -28.74 -17.84 -8.16
N THR A 62 -27.73 -17.49 -7.37
CA THR A 62 -26.41 -18.14 -7.40
C THR A 62 -26.35 -19.47 -6.66
N ASN A 63 -27.40 -19.89 -5.94
CA ASN A 63 -27.40 -21.16 -5.22
C ASN A 63 -28.44 -22.17 -5.71
N CYS A 64 -29.41 -21.75 -6.52
CA CYS A 64 -30.52 -22.61 -6.92
C CYS A 64 -30.16 -23.61 -8.02
N ASN A 65 -30.84 -24.76 -8.01
CA ASN A 65 -30.66 -25.86 -8.94
C ASN A 65 -31.93 -26.12 -9.77
N LEU A 66 -32.02 -25.46 -10.93
CA LEU A 66 -33.10 -25.67 -11.92
C LEU A 66 -33.18 -27.10 -12.45
N ASP A 67 -32.06 -27.84 -12.52
CA ASP A 67 -32.06 -29.23 -13.00
C ASP A 67 -32.84 -30.18 -12.07
N SER A 68 -32.97 -29.82 -10.79
CA SER A 68 -33.61 -30.66 -9.76
C SER A 68 -35.09 -30.34 -9.49
N GLU A 69 -35.59 -29.23 -10.04
CA GLU A 69 -36.90 -28.65 -9.67
C GLU A 69 -38.00 -28.92 -10.70
N TYR A 70 -37.66 -29.41 -11.90
CA TYR A 70 -38.62 -29.69 -12.96
C TYR A 70 -38.61 -31.14 -13.41
N ASP A 71 -39.79 -31.64 -13.74
CA ASP A 71 -39.93 -32.67 -14.76
C ASP A 71 -39.38 -32.02 -16.05
N VAL A 72 -38.14 -32.36 -16.45
CA VAL A 72 -37.26 -31.70 -17.45
C VAL A 72 -37.87 -31.69 -18.88
N LYS A 73 -39.18 -31.89 -19.01
CA LYS A 73 -39.93 -32.00 -20.26
C LYS A 73 -40.49 -30.67 -20.77
N ILE A 74 -40.51 -29.60 -19.96
CA ILE A 74 -41.12 -28.31 -20.35
C ILE A 74 -40.07 -27.25 -20.72
N LEU A 75 -38.87 -27.30 -20.13
CA LEU A 75 -37.80 -26.34 -20.39
C LEU A 75 -36.78 -26.89 -21.38
N ASP A 76 -36.37 -26.07 -22.34
CA ASP A 76 -35.28 -26.41 -23.26
C ASP A 76 -33.99 -26.66 -22.46
N PRO A 77 -33.30 -27.79 -22.64
CA PRO A 77 -32.04 -28.07 -21.97
C PRO A 77 -30.96 -26.99 -22.16
N ASN A 78 -31.00 -26.25 -23.28
CA ASN A 78 -30.09 -25.15 -23.56
C ASN A 78 -30.36 -23.93 -22.67
N PHE A 79 -31.60 -23.71 -22.24
CA PHE A 79 -31.92 -22.67 -21.26
C PHE A 79 -31.27 -22.98 -19.91
N ILE A 80 -31.29 -24.26 -19.51
CA ILE A 80 -30.63 -24.69 -18.27
C ILE A 80 -29.12 -24.48 -18.36
N LYS A 81 -28.49 -24.85 -19.49
CA LYS A 81 -27.06 -24.57 -19.73
C LYS A 81 -26.75 -23.08 -19.68
N LEU A 82 -27.57 -22.24 -20.31
CA LEU A 82 -27.41 -20.79 -20.30
C LEU A 82 -27.47 -20.23 -18.87
N PHE A 83 -28.46 -20.66 -18.09
CA PHE A 83 -28.59 -20.26 -16.69
C PHE A 83 -27.38 -20.71 -15.86
N ARG A 84 -26.92 -21.95 -16.03
CA ARG A 84 -25.71 -22.46 -15.36
C ARG A 84 -24.48 -21.66 -15.72
N LEU A 85 -24.29 -21.33 -17.01
CA LEU A 85 -23.19 -20.49 -17.44
C LEU A 85 -23.25 -19.10 -16.79
N ALA A 86 -24.44 -18.51 -16.68
CA ALA A 86 -24.62 -17.24 -15.99
C ALA A 86 -24.22 -17.33 -14.51
N GLN A 87 -24.62 -18.40 -13.79
CA GLN A 87 -24.22 -18.62 -12.40
C GLN A 87 -22.69 -18.79 -12.25
N LEU A 88 -22.06 -19.58 -13.14
CA LEU A 88 -20.60 -19.78 -13.14
C LEU A 88 -19.83 -18.48 -13.40
N LEU A 89 -20.34 -17.64 -14.31
CA LEU A 89 -19.81 -16.30 -14.55
C LEU A 89 -19.94 -15.42 -13.31
N ILE A 90 -21.08 -15.46 -12.61
CA ILE A 90 -21.27 -14.72 -11.36
C ILE A 90 -20.28 -15.18 -10.28
N ASP A 91 -20.08 -16.48 -10.10
CA ASP A 91 -19.08 -17.02 -9.15
C ASP A 91 -17.68 -16.50 -9.46
N PHE A 92 -17.30 -16.50 -10.73
CA PHE A 92 -16.01 -16.00 -11.17
C PHE A 92 -15.89 -14.48 -10.95
N LEU A 93 -16.94 -13.71 -11.23
CA LEU A 93 -16.97 -12.27 -10.98
C LEU A 93 -16.88 -11.94 -9.49
N ILE A 94 -17.56 -12.70 -8.62
CA ILE A 94 -17.47 -12.56 -7.16
C ILE A 94 -16.03 -12.84 -6.70
N HIS A 95 -15.38 -13.87 -7.26
CA HIS A 95 -13.97 -14.15 -6.97
C HIS A 95 -13.06 -12.97 -7.38
N CYS A 96 -13.25 -12.44 -8.59
CA CYS A 96 -12.49 -11.28 -9.07
C CYS A 96 -12.71 -10.05 -8.17
N LYS A 97 -13.96 -9.78 -7.76
CA LYS A 97 -14.31 -8.69 -6.84
C LYS A 97 -13.55 -8.82 -5.51
N LYS A 98 -13.57 -10.00 -4.88
CA LYS A 98 -12.85 -10.25 -3.62
C LYS A 98 -11.35 -10.02 -3.75
N TYR A 99 -10.76 -10.46 -4.87
CA TYR A 99 -9.35 -10.21 -5.16
C TYR A 99 -9.06 -8.70 -5.27
N LEU A 100 -9.89 -7.96 -6.02
CA LEU A 100 -9.74 -6.51 -6.17
C LEU A 100 -9.92 -5.76 -4.83
N GLU A 101 -10.90 -6.14 -4.01
CA GLU A 101 -11.08 -5.60 -2.65
C GLU A 101 -9.85 -5.83 -1.77
N HIS A 102 -9.26 -7.02 -1.85
CA HIS A 102 -8.01 -7.33 -1.15
C HIS A 102 -6.85 -6.45 -1.65
N CYS A 103 -6.68 -6.30 -2.96
CA CYS A 103 -5.66 -5.43 -3.54
C CYS A 103 -5.82 -3.97 -3.08
N ILE A 104 -7.05 -3.44 -3.09
CA ILE A 104 -7.34 -2.08 -2.62
C ILE A 104 -6.95 -1.93 -1.15
N LYS A 105 -7.29 -2.90 -0.31
CA LYS A 105 -6.93 -2.88 1.12
C LYS A 105 -5.41 -2.85 1.32
N VAL A 106 -4.68 -3.73 0.65
CA VAL A 106 -3.21 -3.80 0.74
C VAL A 106 -2.55 -2.51 0.23
N ALA A 107 -3.04 -1.96 -0.90
CA ALA A 107 -2.56 -0.69 -1.44
C ALA A 107 -2.74 0.45 -0.43
N HIS A 108 -3.92 0.52 0.19
CA HIS A 108 -4.24 1.53 1.17
C HIS A 108 -3.36 1.41 2.43
N GLU A 109 -3.15 0.20 2.95
CA GLU A 109 -2.25 -0.06 4.08
C GLU A 109 -0.80 0.35 3.76
N SER A 110 -0.32 0.02 2.56
CA SER A 110 1.02 0.41 2.09
C SER A 110 1.17 1.93 1.98
N LEU A 111 0.17 2.62 1.42
CA LEU A 111 0.15 4.08 1.33
C LEU A 111 0.18 4.73 2.73
N GLN A 112 -0.61 4.22 3.67
CA GLN A 112 -0.59 4.73 5.04
C GLN A 112 0.77 4.52 5.73
N ALA A 113 1.41 3.38 5.54
CA ALA A 113 2.73 3.11 6.08
C ALA A 113 3.78 4.08 5.51
N SER A 114 3.78 4.28 4.19
CA SER A 114 4.69 5.22 3.51
C SER A 114 4.47 6.66 3.98
N ASN A 115 3.22 7.10 4.14
CA ASN A 115 2.92 8.43 4.68
C ASN A 115 3.46 8.63 6.10
N LYS A 116 3.35 7.61 6.98
CA LYS A 116 3.94 7.68 8.33
C LYS A 116 5.46 7.79 8.29
N GLU A 117 6.11 7.05 7.40
CA GLU A 117 7.56 7.10 7.21
C GLU A 117 8.01 8.49 6.70
N VAL A 118 7.30 9.06 5.73
CA VAL A 118 7.56 10.43 5.23
C VAL A 118 7.45 11.46 6.35
N GLU A 119 6.42 11.36 7.20
CA GLU A 119 6.27 12.27 8.35
C GLU A 119 7.40 12.12 9.38
N LEU A 120 7.85 10.89 9.64
CA LEU A 120 9.00 10.65 10.52
C LEU A 120 10.28 11.27 9.95
N LEU A 121 10.55 11.05 8.66
CA LEU A 121 11.72 11.59 7.98
C LEU A 121 11.69 13.12 7.93
N ARG A 122 10.52 13.74 7.74
CA ARG A 122 10.34 15.20 7.81
C ARG A 122 10.73 15.75 9.18
N LYS A 123 10.29 15.12 10.26
CA LYS A 123 10.66 15.51 11.64
C LYS A 123 12.17 15.38 11.88
N GLN A 124 12.77 14.27 11.45
CA GLN A 124 14.21 14.05 11.56
C GLN A 124 15.01 15.09 10.77
N LEU A 125 14.56 15.43 9.55
CA LEU A 125 15.17 16.45 8.72
C LEU A 125 15.12 17.83 9.40
N GLN A 126 13.98 18.19 10.02
CA GLN A 126 13.84 19.45 10.75
C GLN A 126 14.77 19.51 11.97
N ALA A 127 14.88 18.41 12.72
CA ALA A 127 15.81 18.31 13.85
C ALA A 127 17.28 18.44 13.42
N ARG A 128 17.68 17.76 12.33
CA ARG A 128 19.05 17.91 11.78
C ARG A 128 19.31 19.33 11.27
N LYS A 129 18.32 19.97 10.64
CA LYS A 129 18.45 21.38 10.21
C LYS A 129 18.67 22.33 11.40
N SER A 130 17.98 22.14 12.51
CA SER A 130 18.16 22.97 13.70
C SER A 130 19.53 22.72 14.37
N GLU A 131 19.97 21.47 14.45
CA GLU A 131 21.29 21.09 14.96
C GLU A 131 22.43 21.71 14.13
N VAL A 132 22.36 21.62 12.80
CA VAL A 132 23.34 22.25 11.91
C VAL A 132 23.37 23.77 12.12
N LYS A 133 22.22 24.41 12.30
CA LYS A 133 22.15 25.85 12.58
C LYS A 133 22.82 26.21 13.90
N GLN A 134 22.63 25.41 14.95
CA GLN A 134 23.26 25.61 16.25
C GLN A 134 24.79 25.39 16.17
N LEU A 135 25.25 24.34 15.51
CA LEU A 135 26.68 24.07 15.32
C LEU A 135 27.37 25.19 14.54
N LYS A 136 26.74 25.69 13.46
CA LYS A 136 27.25 26.85 12.72
C LYS A 136 27.40 28.10 13.62
N LYS A 137 26.45 28.33 14.53
CA LYS A 137 26.53 29.44 15.49
C LYS A 137 27.71 29.27 16.46
N LYS A 138 27.87 28.08 17.05
CA LYS A 138 28.99 27.76 17.95
C LYS A 138 30.34 27.92 17.26
N VAL A 139 30.48 27.44 16.02
CA VAL A 139 31.71 27.60 15.23
C VAL A 139 32.04 29.08 15.02
N LYS A 140 31.03 29.91 14.72
CA LYS A 140 31.21 31.35 14.56
C LYS A 140 31.65 32.03 15.87
N GLU A 141 31.02 31.67 16.98
CA GLU A 141 31.34 32.20 18.32
C GLU A 141 32.78 31.82 18.73
N VAL A 142 33.18 30.56 18.57
CA VAL A 142 34.56 30.09 18.84
C VAL A 142 35.57 30.82 17.96
N LYS A 143 35.29 30.99 16.67
CA LYS A 143 36.17 31.74 15.76
C LYS A 143 36.36 33.19 16.20
N GLN A 144 35.29 33.85 16.65
CA GLN A 144 35.36 35.22 17.18
C GLN A 144 36.17 35.28 18.48
N GLN A 145 35.96 34.35 19.41
CA GLN A 145 36.74 34.27 20.65
C GLN A 145 38.24 34.08 20.38
N LEU A 146 38.61 33.23 19.43
CA LEU A 146 40.01 33.03 19.03
C LEU A 146 40.62 34.28 18.39
N LEU A 147 39.84 35.07 17.65
CA LEU A 147 40.29 36.34 17.06
C LEU A 147 40.47 37.46 18.11
N HIS A 148 39.68 37.44 19.18
CA HIS A 148 39.71 38.45 20.25
C HIS A 148 40.54 38.02 21.48
N SER A 149 40.99 36.76 21.53
CA SER A 149 41.95 36.31 22.52
C SER A 149 43.25 37.08 22.33
N PRO A 150 43.85 37.65 23.40
CA PRO A 150 45.20 38.19 23.30
C PRO A 150 46.10 37.11 22.71
N ARG A 151 46.98 37.47 21.75
CA ARG A 151 48.14 36.63 21.44
C ARG A 151 48.75 36.30 22.79
N VAL A 152 48.82 35.02 23.15
CA VAL A 152 49.54 34.61 24.35
C VAL A 152 50.99 34.97 24.06
N SER A 153 51.40 36.19 24.43
CA SER A 153 52.79 36.60 24.56
C SER A 153 53.32 35.82 25.74
N ASN A 154 53.58 34.53 25.53
CA ASN A 154 54.19 33.70 26.53
C ASN A 154 55.66 34.17 26.64
N PRO A 155 56.05 34.83 27.74
CA PRO A 155 57.40 35.40 27.86
C PRO A 155 58.47 34.31 27.72
N THR A 156 58.14 33.08 28.12
CA THR A 156 59.02 31.91 28.01
C THR A 156 59.28 31.51 26.56
N PHE A 157 58.30 31.63 25.67
CA PHE A 157 58.49 31.42 24.23
C PHE A 157 59.30 32.55 23.59
N GLN A 158 59.10 33.79 24.02
CA GLN A 158 59.85 34.94 23.50
C GLN A 158 61.34 34.88 23.88
N VAL A 159 61.64 34.54 25.13
CA VAL A 159 63.02 34.36 25.62
C VAL A 159 63.68 33.17 24.91
N SER A 160 62.95 32.07 24.68
CA SER A 160 63.49 30.91 23.95
C SER A 160 63.81 31.24 22.49
N PHE A 161 62.98 32.06 21.82
CA PHE A 161 63.25 32.52 20.45
C PHE A 161 64.45 33.46 20.37
N HIS A 162 64.59 34.36 21.34
CA HIS A 162 65.71 35.30 21.39
C HIS A 162 67.05 34.61 21.69
N LEU A 163 67.04 33.62 22.60
CA LEU A 163 68.21 32.78 22.89
C LEU A 163 68.59 31.91 21.70
N LEU A 164 67.62 31.32 20.99
CA LEU A 164 67.90 30.55 19.77
C LEU A 164 68.48 31.42 18.66
N SER A 165 67.96 32.64 18.48
CA SER A 165 68.47 33.59 17.47
C SER A 165 69.90 34.02 17.79
N TYR A 166 70.19 34.33 19.06
CA TYR A 166 71.53 34.67 19.53
C TYR A 166 72.53 33.52 19.39
N LEU A 167 72.11 32.29 19.70
CA LEU A 167 72.96 31.10 19.52
C LEU A 167 73.22 30.77 18.05
N ILE A 168 72.30 31.09 17.14
CA ILE A 168 72.50 30.94 15.69
C ILE A 168 73.49 31.98 15.16
N GLU A 169 73.43 33.23 15.63
CA GLU A 169 74.39 34.28 15.27
C GLU A 169 75.81 33.97 15.76
N GLN A 170 75.94 33.47 17.00
CA GLN A 170 77.23 33.04 17.56
C GLN A 170 77.85 31.85 16.82
N LYS A 171 77.06 31.06 16.09
CA LYS A 171 77.54 29.88 15.35
C LYS A 171 77.90 30.18 13.89
N ASN A 172 77.60 31.39 13.42
CA ASN A 172 77.87 31.88 12.06
C ASN A 172 79.01 32.91 12.01
N THR A 173 79.76 33.07 13.11
CA THR A 173 81.01 33.85 13.19
C THR A 173 82.16 32.88 13.46
#